data_AF-A0A9J7A8H0-F1
#
_entry.id   AF-A0A9J7A8H0-F1
#
_cell.length_a   1.000
_cell.length_b   1.000
_cell.length_c   1.000
_cell.angle_alpha   90.00
_cell.angle_beta   90.00
_cell.angle_gamma   90.00
#
_symmetry.space_group_name_H-M   'P 1'
#
loop_
_entity.id
_entity.type
_entity.pdbx_description
1 polymer ?
#
loop_
_entity_poly.entity_id
_entity_poly.type
_entity_poly.pdbx_seq_one_letter_code
_entity_poly.pdbx_strand_id
1 'polypeptide(L)'
;MNWKDYEKEIHQQFQEMYPDADITHDAKVRGRYSKVDRQIDMLVEDFVAGENIRIMVDAKFFSEVIDVKEVESFIGMMQDVGADKGLLVAQKGYSKAAIARAHNDPSRVELDILNFDELKRFQGFGALPYSGRHGVILPAPFGWVIDAERRDGVLATLYQRGLTFEEAGNRNEWMYLNIFSKNEEICDLDSFIALHESETLKNFPKAKINYQKTVKREKYKTLLRTIEIEEYPTVEYTGFIDFGESIFFCVLFTPEELREKNIKKLQHIISRALPFNVDTDSVSRARLSELDYHLANSEDQVEKAEILIEQGKTLMRLKEYEQAEEKFNKSIEILPTSYGALKGNIELSLISNAAEAKLDKAVDDFFELAPRNPTVCQDLLDLYDEHDALSSIEPAMLRVADNYTFDLEAKGNILYHLGLYHQAVGQKNKAINNFQDARNCFSQSLSDDHMVFGLIKTNLEGLGN
;
A
#
# COMPACT_ATOMS: atom_id res chain seq x y z
N MET A 1 16.42 -26.27 -15.34
CA MET A 1 17.20 -25.24 -16.06
C MET A 1 18.68 -25.49 -15.82
N ASN A 2 19.53 -25.36 -16.84
CA ASN A 2 20.99 -25.45 -16.69
C ASN A 2 21.64 -24.04 -16.70
N TRP A 3 22.97 -23.96 -16.49
CA TRP A 3 23.69 -22.68 -16.43
C TRP A 3 23.67 -21.89 -17.76
N LYS A 4 23.66 -22.55 -18.91
CA LYS A 4 23.56 -21.88 -20.22
C LYS A 4 22.18 -21.29 -20.46
N ASP A 5 21.14 -21.96 -19.97
CA ASP A 5 19.78 -21.44 -20.02
C ASP A 5 19.67 -20.19 -19.13
N TYR A 6 20.34 -20.19 -17.96
CA TYR A 6 20.39 -19.07 -17.03
C TYR A 6 21.07 -17.82 -17.65
N GLU A 7 22.22 -17.99 -18.30
CA GLU A 7 22.92 -16.93 -19.04
C GLU A 7 22.05 -16.31 -20.14
N LYS A 8 21.39 -17.17 -20.94
CA LYS A 8 20.50 -16.73 -22.01
C LYS A 8 19.31 -15.93 -21.49
N GLU A 9 18.72 -16.35 -20.38
CA GLU A 9 17.60 -15.60 -19.79
C GLU A 9 18.04 -14.23 -19.28
N ILE A 10 19.20 -14.14 -18.61
CA ILE A 10 19.76 -12.84 -18.19
C ILE A 10 19.95 -11.94 -19.41
N HIS A 11 20.53 -12.46 -20.48
CA HIS A 11 20.73 -11.70 -21.71
C HIS A 11 19.41 -11.22 -22.31
N GLN A 12 18.39 -12.09 -22.39
CA GLN A 12 17.08 -11.73 -22.90
C GLN A 12 16.42 -10.62 -22.06
N GLN A 13 16.43 -10.73 -20.73
CA GLN A 13 15.86 -9.69 -19.86
C GLN A 13 16.58 -8.35 -20.00
N PHE A 14 17.90 -8.36 -20.17
CA PHE A 14 18.67 -7.14 -20.41
C PHE A 14 18.31 -6.48 -21.75
N GLN A 15 18.14 -7.26 -22.82
CA GLN A 15 17.68 -6.75 -24.12
C GLN A 15 16.28 -6.14 -24.04
N GLU A 16 15.36 -6.78 -23.32
CA GLU A 16 13.99 -6.26 -23.13
C GLU A 16 13.98 -4.97 -22.29
N MET A 17 14.79 -4.90 -21.25
CA MET A 17 14.88 -3.73 -20.36
C MET A 17 15.61 -2.55 -20.99
N TYR A 18 16.62 -2.81 -21.82
CA TYR A 18 17.50 -1.81 -22.44
C TYR A 18 17.61 -2.05 -23.96
N PRO A 19 16.52 -1.82 -24.71
CA PRO A 19 16.45 -2.16 -26.14
C PRO A 19 17.40 -1.35 -27.02
N ASP A 20 17.86 -0.19 -26.54
CA ASP A 20 18.75 0.72 -27.26
C ASP A 20 20.24 0.50 -26.91
N ALA A 21 20.57 -0.46 -26.04
CA ALA A 21 21.95 -0.72 -25.62
C ALA A 21 22.65 -1.75 -26.53
N ASP A 22 23.95 -1.56 -26.79
CA ASP A 22 24.77 -2.53 -27.52
C ASP A 22 25.19 -3.67 -26.59
N ILE A 23 24.45 -4.79 -26.67
CA ILE A 23 24.62 -5.96 -25.79
C ILE A 23 25.14 -7.16 -26.58
N THR A 24 26.34 -7.64 -26.25
CA THR A 24 26.96 -8.83 -26.83
C THR A 24 26.94 -10.00 -25.85
N HIS A 25 26.32 -11.12 -26.25
CA HIS A 25 26.36 -12.39 -25.50
C HIS A 25 27.61 -13.22 -25.86
N ASP A 26 28.18 -13.93 -24.89
CA ASP A 26 29.38 -14.78 -25.04
C ASP A 26 30.57 -14.04 -25.69
N ALA A 27 30.85 -12.84 -25.17
CA ALA A 27 31.87 -11.95 -25.70
C ALA A 27 33.28 -12.46 -25.38
N LYS A 28 34.22 -12.27 -26.32
CA LYS A 28 35.65 -12.56 -26.10
C LYS A 28 36.46 -11.28 -26.12
N VAL A 29 37.08 -10.94 -25.00
CA VAL A 29 37.87 -9.72 -24.85
C VAL A 29 39.31 -10.08 -24.50
N ARG A 30 40.27 -9.46 -25.18
CA ARG A 30 41.70 -9.68 -24.90
C ARG A 30 42.08 -9.07 -23.56
N GLY A 31 42.58 -9.89 -22.64
CA GLY A 31 43.05 -9.44 -21.32
C GLY A 31 44.24 -8.48 -21.42
N ARG A 32 44.13 -7.35 -20.71
CA ARG A 32 45.14 -6.29 -20.57
C ARG A 32 46.39 -6.82 -19.87
N TYR A 33 46.24 -7.65 -18.84
CA TYR A 33 47.33 -8.20 -18.04
C TYR A 33 47.63 -9.65 -18.39
N SER A 34 46.59 -10.49 -18.48
CA SER A 34 46.75 -11.93 -18.75
C SER A 34 47.22 -12.23 -20.17
N LYS A 35 46.99 -11.29 -21.10
CA LYS A 35 47.28 -11.42 -22.54
C LYS A 35 46.65 -12.66 -23.17
N VAL A 36 45.54 -13.17 -22.63
CA VAL A 36 44.73 -14.23 -23.24
C VAL A 36 43.31 -13.71 -23.51
N ASP A 37 42.56 -14.40 -24.37
CA ASP A 37 41.16 -14.04 -24.60
C ASP A 37 40.32 -14.50 -23.42
N ARG A 38 39.61 -13.57 -22.78
CA ARG A 38 38.70 -13.80 -21.66
C ARG A 38 37.29 -13.88 -22.21
N GLN A 39 36.58 -14.96 -21.89
CA GLN A 39 35.16 -15.11 -22.19
C GLN A 39 34.36 -14.35 -21.13
N ILE A 40 33.37 -13.58 -21.55
CA ILE A 40 32.43 -12.82 -20.72
C ILE A 40 31.02 -13.23 -21.15
N ASP A 41 30.16 -13.59 -20.19
CA ASP A 41 28.81 -14.07 -20.50
C ASP A 41 27.99 -13.00 -21.24
N MET A 42 28.06 -11.74 -20.78
CA MET A 42 27.46 -10.62 -21.47
C MET A 42 28.28 -9.33 -21.30
N LEU A 43 28.54 -8.64 -22.41
CA LEU A 43 29.24 -7.36 -22.46
C LEU A 43 28.28 -6.30 -22.99
N VAL A 44 28.12 -5.22 -22.24
CA VAL A 44 27.41 -4.01 -22.71
C VAL A 44 28.45 -2.93 -22.98
N GLU A 45 28.43 -2.36 -24.18
CA GLU A 45 29.33 -1.28 -24.57
C GLU A 45 28.52 -0.04 -24.97
N ASP A 46 29.08 1.15 -24.71
CA ASP A 46 28.52 2.41 -25.21
C ASP A 46 29.66 3.42 -25.41
N PHE A 47 29.49 4.34 -26.36
CA PHE A 47 30.47 5.39 -26.65
C PHE A 47 29.93 6.76 -26.23
N VAL A 48 30.41 7.27 -25.10
CA VAL A 48 29.91 8.50 -24.49
C VAL A 48 31.04 9.51 -24.35
N ALA A 49 30.84 10.72 -24.89
CA ALA A 49 31.77 11.85 -24.77
C ALA A 49 33.22 11.55 -25.20
N GLY A 50 33.42 10.65 -26.17
CA GLY A 50 34.75 10.29 -26.69
C GLY A 50 35.37 9.07 -26.02
N GLU A 51 34.72 8.49 -25.02
CA GLU A 51 35.20 7.34 -24.25
C GLU A 51 34.30 6.13 -24.48
N ASN A 52 34.90 4.93 -24.50
CA ASN A 52 34.16 3.68 -24.62
C ASN A 52 33.93 3.11 -23.22
N ILE A 53 32.66 3.04 -22.79
CA ILE A 53 32.25 2.53 -21.49
C ILE A 53 31.91 1.04 -21.64
N ARG A 54 32.50 0.21 -20.78
CA ARG A 54 32.26 -1.23 -20.76
C ARG A 54 31.63 -1.68 -19.46
N ILE A 55 30.51 -2.38 -19.57
CA ILE A 55 29.85 -3.06 -18.45
C ILE A 55 29.96 -4.56 -18.67
N MET A 56 30.65 -5.23 -17.75
CA MET A 56 30.79 -6.68 -17.75
C MET A 56 29.68 -7.30 -16.92
N VAL A 57 28.96 -8.27 -17.48
CA VAL A 57 27.95 -9.05 -16.75
C VAL A 57 28.33 -10.52 -16.77
N ASP A 58 28.35 -11.14 -15.59
CA ASP A 58 28.72 -12.53 -15.37
C ASP A 58 27.65 -13.22 -14.52
N ALA A 59 27.27 -14.43 -14.91
CA ALA A 59 26.16 -15.17 -14.36
C ALA A 59 26.65 -16.39 -13.57
N LYS A 60 26.19 -16.51 -12.32
CA LYS A 60 26.58 -17.60 -11.41
C LYS A 60 25.35 -18.42 -11.01
N PHE A 61 25.20 -19.54 -11.70
CA PHE A 61 24.14 -20.51 -11.47
C PHE A 61 24.56 -21.55 -10.41
N PHE A 62 24.80 -21.09 -9.19
CA PHE A 62 25.21 -21.93 -8.05
C PHE A 62 24.02 -22.29 -7.15
N SER A 63 24.08 -23.48 -6.54
CA SER A 63 23.07 -23.95 -5.57
C SER A 63 23.21 -23.31 -4.19
N GLU A 64 24.34 -22.66 -3.92
CA GLU A 64 24.66 -21.97 -2.67
C GLU A 64 24.89 -20.47 -2.92
N VAL A 65 24.84 -19.66 -1.86
CA VAL A 65 25.15 -18.23 -1.94
C VAL A 65 26.62 -18.01 -2.31
N ILE A 66 26.87 -16.94 -3.06
CA ILE A 66 28.20 -16.52 -3.50
C ILE A 66 28.99 -15.92 -2.33
N ASP A 67 30.23 -16.33 -2.18
CA ASP A 67 31.15 -15.84 -1.16
C ASP A 67 32.10 -14.75 -1.69
N VAL A 68 33.01 -14.29 -0.83
CA VAL A 68 33.97 -13.22 -1.17
C VAL A 68 34.92 -13.63 -2.29
N LYS A 69 35.29 -14.91 -2.41
CA LYS A 69 36.31 -15.37 -3.36
C LYS A 69 35.82 -15.23 -4.79
N GLU A 70 34.56 -15.55 -5.02
CA GLU A 70 33.94 -15.40 -6.33
C GLU A 70 33.84 -13.93 -6.74
N VAL A 71 33.51 -13.04 -5.81
CA VAL A 71 33.50 -11.58 -6.05
C VAL A 71 34.91 -11.07 -6.37
N GLU A 72 35.94 -11.54 -5.67
CA GLU A 72 37.34 -11.16 -5.96
C GLU A 72 37.81 -11.67 -7.32
N SER A 73 37.44 -12.91 -7.67
CA SER A 73 37.71 -13.48 -8.99
C SER A 73 37.07 -12.65 -10.11
N PHE A 74 35.81 -12.25 -9.92
CA PHE A 74 35.08 -11.37 -10.83
C PHE A 74 35.75 -10.00 -10.97
N ILE A 75 36.13 -9.35 -9.86
CA ILE A 75 36.87 -8.07 -9.87
C ILE A 75 38.19 -8.19 -10.64
N GLY A 76 38.96 -9.25 -10.38
CA GLY A 76 40.22 -9.48 -11.10
C GLY A 76 40.02 -9.61 -12.60
N MET A 77 38.95 -10.29 -13.01
CA MET A 77 38.58 -10.40 -14.42
C MET A 77 38.13 -9.07 -15.03
N MET A 78 37.34 -8.26 -14.32
CA MET A 78 36.95 -6.92 -14.77
C MET A 78 38.16 -6.03 -15.06
N GLN A 79 39.12 -6.03 -14.14
CA GLN A 79 40.35 -5.25 -14.29
C GLN A 79 41.17 -5.72 -15.51
N ASP A 80 41.23 -7.04 -15.73
CA ASP A 80 41.93 -7.63 -16.86
C ASP A 80 41.26 -7.30 -18.21
N VAL A 81 39.93 -7.34 -18.32
CA VAL A 81 39.24 -6.97 -19.57
C VAL A 81 39.03 -5.47 -19.73
N GLY A 82 39.25 -4.71 -18.66
CA GLY A 82 39.10 -3.27 -18.67
C GLY A 82 37.67 -2.79 -18.62
N ALA A 83 36.81 -3.47 -17.86
CA ALA A 83 35.44 -3.05 -17.62
C ALA A 83 35.40 -1.91 -16.60
N ASP A 84 34.60 -0.88 -16.88
CA ASP A 84 34.40 0.29 -16.02
C ASP A 84 33.38 0.01 -14.91
N LYS A 85 32.50 -0.96 -15.16
CA LYS A 85 31.47 -1.42 -14.22
C LYS A 85 31.23 -2.91 -14.40
N GLY A 86 30.86 -3.57 -13.31
CA GLY A 86 30.56 -5.00 -13.30
C GLY A 86 29.21 -5.28 -12.67
N LEU A 87 28.48 -6.22 -13.23
CA LEU A 87 27.30 -6.81 -12.62
C LEU A 87 27.50 -8.32 -12.50
N LEU A 88 27.63 -8.80 -11.28
CA LEU A 88 27.60 -10.23 -11.00
C LEU A 88 26.14 -10.60 -10.69
N VAL A 89 25.59 -11.60 -11.38
CA VAL A 89 24.20 -12.06 -11.18
C VAL A 89 24.21 -13.47 -10.61
N ALA A 90 23.50 -13.69 -9.50
CA ALA A 90 23.43 -14.98 -8.81
C ALA A 90 22.01 -15.55 -8.76
N GLN A 91 21.90 -16.88 -8.74
CA GLN A 91 20.60 -17.54 -8.53
C GLN A 91 20.15 -17.47 -7.06
N LYS A 92 21.04 -17.83 -6.13
CA LYS A 92 20.71 -17.97 -4.70
C LYS A 92 21.08 -16.76 -3.84
N GLY A 93 21.92 -15.86 -4.37
CA GLY A 93 22.33 -14.62 -3.69
C GLY A 93 23.75 -14.66 -3.17
N TYR A 94 24.02 -13.82 -2.16
CA TYR A 94 25.37 -13.48 -1.72
C TYR A 94 25.47 -13.52 -0.20
N SER A 95 26.65 -13.89 0.30
CA SER A 95 26.99 -13.72 1.73
C SER A 95 27.08 -12.23 2.09
N LYS A 96 26.84 -11.88 3.36
CA LYS A 96 27.00 -10.50 3.86
C LYS A 96 28.40 -9.93 3.58
N ALA A 97 29.43 -10.78 3.69
CA ALA A 97 30.80 -10.40 3.40
C ALA A 97 31.03 -10.11 1.90
N ALA A 98 30.40 -10.88 1.00
CA ALA A 98 30.45 -10.61 -0.44
C ALA A 98 29.77 -9.28 -0.80
N ILE A 99 28.61 -8.98 -0.22
CA ILE A 99 27.91 -7.70 -0.40
C ILE A 99 28.78 -6.54 0.07
N ALA A 100 29.31 -6.63 1.30
CA ALA A 100 30.20 -5.61 1.84
C ALA A 100 31.47 -5.44 1.00
N ARG A 101 32.05 -6.54 0.50
CA ARG A 101 33.24 -6.51 -0.36
C ARG A 101 32.97 -5.77 -1.66
N ALA A 102 31.86 -6.04 -2.34
CA ALA A 102 31.49 -5.37 -3.59
C ALA A 102 31.20 -3.88 -3.36
N HIS A 103 30.42 -3.54 -2.32
CA HIS A 103 30.06 -2.17 -1.99
C HIS A 103 31.28 -1.28 -1.71
N ASN A 104 32.29 -1.81 -1.01
CA ASN A 104 33.49 -1.05 -0.65
C ASN A 104 34.61 -1.13 -1.70
N ASP A 105 34.40 -1.80 -2.85
CA ASP A 105 35.43 -1.91 -3.89
C ASP A 105 35.45 -0.66 -4.79
N PRO A 106 36.65 -0.15 -5.16
CA PRO A 106 36.74 0.94 -6.12
C PRO A 106 36.26 0.57 -7.55
N SER A 107 36.23 -0.71 -7.92
CA SER A 107 35.94 -1.19 -9.29
C SER A 107 34.45 -1.22 -9.66
N ARG A 108 33.57 -0.49 -8.94
CA ARG A 108 32.13 -0.34 -9.25
C ARG A 108 31.44 -1.66 -9.59
N VAL A 109 31.45 -2.59 -8.63
CA VAL A 109 30.78 -3.89 -8.73
C VAL A 109 29.38 -3.82 -8.12
N GLU A 110 28.39 -4.23 -8.90
CA GLU A 110 27.03 -4.48 -8.42
C GLU A 110 26.74 -5.99 -8.36
N LEU A 111 25.97 -6.37 -7.34
CA LEU A 111 25.52 -7.75 -7.13
C LEU A 111 24.00 -7.78 -7.26
N ASP A 112 23.46 -8.65 -8.10
CA ASP A 112 22.02 -8.78 -8.26
C ASP A 112 21.57 -10.23 -8.33
N ILE A 113 20.30 -10.46 -8.06
CA ILE A 113 19.76 -11.81 -7.91
C ILE A 113 18.65 -12.02 -8.91
N LEU A 114 18.85 -13.00 -9.80
CA LEU A 114 17.78 -13.52 -10.65
C LEU A 114 17.47 -14.94 -10.20
N ASN A 115 16.46 -15.06 -9.33
CA ASN A 115 15.97 -16.34 -8.83
C ASN A 115 14.89 -16.90 -9.79
N PHE A 116 14.89 -18.21 -10.01
CA PHE A 116 13.95 -18.93 -10.87
C PHE A 116 12.93 -19.79 -10.13
N ASP A 117 12.88 -19.67 -8.80
CA ASP A 117 11.80 -20.25 -8.01
C ASP A 117 10.44 -19.81 -8.58
N GLU A 118 9.45 -20.70 -8.48
CA GLU A 118 8.11 -20.44 -8.97
C GLU A 118 7.52 -19.19 -8.30
N LEU A 119 6.71 -18.45 -9.07
CA LEU A 119 6.03 -17.29 -8.53
C LEU A 119 5.06 -17.72 -7.45
N LYS A 120 5.09 -17.03 -6.31
CA LYS A 120 4.09 -17.22 -5.26
C LYS A 120 2.76 -16.61 -5.71
N ARG A 121 1.69 -16.91 -4.98
CA ARG A 121 0.36 -16.33 -5.24
C ARG A 121 0.46 -14.80 -5.30
N PHE A 122 -0.23 -14.20 -6.27
CA PHE A 122 -0.26 -12.75 -6.55
C PHE A 122 1.02 -12.12 -7.08
N GLN A 123 2.11 -12.88 -7.25
CA GLN A 123 3.35 -12.36 -7.84
C GLN A 123 3.31 -12.39 -9.37
N GLY A 124 3.84 -11.34 -10.00
CA GLY A 124 3.97 -11.22 -11.45
C GLY A 124 5.15 -10.34 -11.88
N PHE A 125 5.47 -10.36 -13.17
CA PHE A 125 6.53 -9.53 -13.77
C PHE A 125 6.01 -8.18 -14.31
N GLY A 126 4.72 -7.93 -14.18
CA GLY A 126 4.06 -6.69 -14.54
C GLY A 126 2.73 -6.59 -13.81
N ALA A 127 2.20 -5.38 -13.67
CA ALA A 127 0.92 -5.15 -12.99
C ALA A 127 0.16 -3.97 -13.60
N LEU A 128 -1.14 -3.96 -13.30
CA LEU A 128 -2.10 -2.90 -13.65
C LEU A 128 -2.80 -2.36 -12.38
N PRO A 129 -2.05 -1.90 -11.33
CA PRO A 129 -2.67 -1.32 -10.14
C PRO A 129 -3.51 -0.10 -10.50
N TYR A 130 -4.61 0.08 -9.79
CA TYR A 130 -5.47 1.25 -9.94
C TYR A 130 -6.08 1.67 -8.61
N SER A 131 -6.38 2.96 -8.51
CA SER A 131 -7.13 3.58 -7.42
C SER A 131 -8.20 4.48 -8.03
N GLY A 132 -9.47 4.19 -7.70
CA GLY A 132 -10.62 4.81 -8.35
C GLY A 132 -10.54 4.67 -9.88
N ARG A 133 -10.53 5.80 -10.59
CA ARG A 133 -10.47 5.86 -12.06
C ARG A 133 -9.07 5.90 -12.65
N HIS A 134 -8.02 5.92 -11.82
CA HIS A 134 -6.65 6.09 -12.28
C HIS A 134 -5.84 4.82 -12.07
N GLY A 135 -5.23 4.33 -13.14
CA GLY A 135 -4.38 3.15 -13.12
C GLY A 135 -2.99 3.41 -13.67
N VAL A 136 -2.07 2.52 -13.34
CA VAL A 136 -0.69 2.53 -13.87
C VAL A 136 -0.32 1.15 -14.40
N ILE A 137 0.24 1.10 -15.60
CA ILE A 137 0.88 -0.08 -16.16
C ILE A 137 2.37 0.01 -15.83
N LEU A 138 2.93 -1.02 -15.18
CA LEU A 138 4.36 -1.05 -14.89
C LEU A 138 4.94 -2.48 -14.97
N PRO A 139 6.18 -2.63 -15.47
CA PRO A 139 6.94 -3.87 -15.35
C PRO A 139 7.63 -3.96 -13.97
N ALA A 140 7.92 -5.17 -13.52
CA ALA A 140 8.83 -5.38 -12.40
C ALA A 140 10.28 -5.07 -12.82
N PRO A 141 11.11 -4.48 -11.94
CA PRO A 141 12.54 -4.32 -12.22
C PRO A 141 13.24 -5.69 -12.32
N PHE A 142 14.43 -5.74 -12.93
CA PHE A 142 15.25 -6.95 -13.02
C PHE A 142 15.34 -7.71 -11.69
N GLY A 143 15.11 -9.02 -11.71
CA GLY A 143 15.21 -9.88 -10.52
C GLY A 143 14.12 -9.66 -9.46
N TRP A 144 13.17 -8.74 -9.68
CA TRP A 144 12.08 -8.44 -8.76
C TRP A 144 10.74 -8.88 -9.34
N VAL A 145 9.74 -8.97 -8.47
CA VAL A 145 8.33 -9.25 -8.80
C VAL A 145 7.46 -8.13 -8.25
N ILE A 146 6.28 -7.97 -8.82
CA ILE A 146 5.19 -7.17 -8.25
C ILE A 146 4.23 -8.15 -7.58
N ASP A 147 3.93 -7.91 -6.30
CA ASP A 147 2.91 -8.63 -5.52
C ASP A 147 1.65 -7.76 -5.41
N ALA A 148 0.56 -8.26 -5.99
CA ALA A 148 -0.74 -7.61 -6.04
C ALA A 148 -1.66 -7.94 -4.84
N GLU A 149 -1.14 -8.61 -3.81
CA GLU A 149 -1.89 -8.83 -2.57
C GLU A 149 -2.26 -7.48 -1.92
N ARG A 150 -3.57 -7.28 -1.72
CA ARG A 150 -4.13 -6.03 -1.18
C ARG A 150 -3.73 -5.84 0.28
N ARG A 151 -3.24 -4.66 0.60
CA ARG A 151 -2.84 -4.24 1.95
C ARG A 151 -3.29 -2.81 2.18
N ASP A 152 -3.60 -2.45 3.41
CA ASP A 152 -4.10 -1.11 3.72
C ASP A 152 -3.07 -0.04 3.33
N GLY A 153 -3.52 0.98 2.60
CA GLY A 153 -2.68 2.07 2.10
C GLY A 153 -1.68 1.69 1.00
N VAL A 154 -1.69 0.44 0.50
CA VAL A 154 -0.70 -0.07 -0.47
C VAL A 154 -1.40 -0.79 -1.62
N LEU A 155 -1.24 -0.28 -2.84
CA LEU A 155 -1.86 -0.88 -4.03
C LEU A 155 -1.15 -2.17 -4.48
N ALA A 156 0.17 -2.18 -4.38
CA ALA A 156 1.01 -3.35 -4.64
C ALA A 156 2.40 -3.13 -4.03
N THR A 157 3.12 -4.23 -3.81
CA THR A 157 4.51 -4.21 -3.34
C THR A 157 5.44 -4.79 -4.40
N LEU A 158 6.70 -4.39 -4.38
CA LEU A 158 7.74 -4.96 -5.24
C LEU A 158 8.92 -5.39 -4.40
N TYR A 159 9.48 -6.55 -4.69
CA TYR A 159 10.65 -7.08 -3.99
C TYR A 159 11.29 -8.21 -4.79
N GLN A 160 12.46 -8.66 -4.34
CA GLN A 160 13.24 -9.70 -5.01
C GLN A 160 12.43 -10.99 -5.21
N ARG A 161 12.52 -11.58 -6.42
CA ARG A 161 11.89 -12.86 -6.76
C ARG A 161 12.36 -13.99 -5.82
N GLY A 162 11.43 -14.86 -5.46
CA GLY A 162 11.63 -15.98 -4.54
C GLY A 162 11.30 -15.65 -3.08
N LEU A 163 11.19 -14.37 -2.72
CA LEU A 163 10.82 -13.95 -1.36
C LEU A 163 9.30 -13.88 -1.16
N THR A 164 8.85 -13.98 0.09
CA THR A 164 7.57 -13.44 0.55
C THR A 164 7.72 -11.95 0.89
N PHE A 165 6.59 -11.25 1.05
CA PHE A 165 6.61 -9.88 1.53
C PHE A 165 7.26 -9.76 2.91
N GLU A 166 6.98 -10.68 3.84
CA GLU A 166 7.58 -10.71 5.17
C GLU A 166 9.12 -10.87 5.11
N GLU A 167 9.62 -11.78 4.26
CA GLU A 167 11.06 -11.97 4.06
C GLU A 167 11.73 -10.71 3.48
N ALA A 168 11.04 -10.00 2.58
CA ALA A 168 11.52 -8.75 2.00
C ALA A 168 11.51 -7.59 3.03
N GLY A 169 10.46 -7.53 3.87
CA GLY A 169 10.36 -6.58 4.98
C GLY A 169 11.48 -6.77 5.99
N ASN A 170 11.79 -8.01 6.38
CA ASN A 170 12.92 -8.35 7.26
C ASN A 170 14.29 -7.95 6.67
N ARG A 171 14.40 -7.85 5.34
CA ARG A 171 15.62 -7.38 4.66
C ARG A 171 15.67 -5.86 4.48
N ASN A 172 14.58 -5.16 4.76
CA ASN A 172 14.38 -3.75 4.42
C ASN A 172 14.70 -3.46 2.94
N GLU A 173 14.42 -4.40 2.04
CA GLU A 173 14.67 -4.28 0.59
C GLU A 173 13.38 -4.56 -0.17
N TRP A 174 12.55 -3.53 -0.30
CA TRP A 174 11.24 -3.63 -0.95
C TRP A 174 10.71 -2.26 -1.33
N MET A 175 9.70 -2.24 -2.20
CA MET A 175 8.97 -1.04 -2.57
C MET A 175 7.47 -1.23 -2.35
N TYR A 176 6.75 -0.13 -2.15
CA TYR A 176 5.31 -0.08 -2.37
C TYR A 176 4.93 1.03 -3.32
N LEU A 177 3.77 0.91 -3.96
CA LEU A 177 3.24 1.91 -4.87
C LEU A 177 1.85 2.37 -4.45
N ASN A 178 1.55 3.62 -4.81
CA ASN A 178 0.22 4.19 -4.65
C ASN A 178 -0.07 5.24 -5.74
N ILE A 179 -1.35 5.56 -5.91
CA ILE A 179 -1.87 6.52 -6.89
C ILE A 179 -2.79 7.49 -6.16
N PHE A 180 -2.42 8.76 -6.18
CA PHE A 180 -3.23 9.85 -5.66
C PHE A 180 -4.04 10.48 -6.81
N SER A 181 -5.36 10.58 -6.64
CA SER A 181 -6.22 11.30 -7.58
C SER A 181 -6.29 12.76 -7.17
N LYS A 182 -5.93 13.67 -8.07
CA LYS A 182 -5.93 15.10 -7.77
C LYS A 182 -7.33 15.62 -7.52
N ASN A 183 -7.43 16.67 -6.70
CA ASN A 183 -8.68 17.34 -6.36
C ASN A 183 -8.47 18.86 -6.36
N GLU A 184 -9.47 19.62 -5.89
CA GLU A 184 -9.42 21.09 -5.88
C GLU A 184 -8.32 21.64 -4.96
N GLU A 185 -8.00 20.95 -3.87
CA GLU A 185 -6.98 21.37 -2.90
C GLU A 185 -5.57 20.96 -3.34
N ILE A 186 -5.45 19.77 -3.93
CA ILE A 186 -4.20 19.15 -4.35
C ILE A 186 -4.26 18.94 -5.86
N CYS A 187 -3.94 20.03 -6.57
CA CYS A 187 -4.12 20.16 -8.02
C CYS A 187 -2.84 19.89 -8.84
N ASP A 188 -1.69 19.74 -8.19
CA ASP A 188 -0.40 19.47 -8.85
C ASP A 188 0.58 18.70 -7.96
N LEU A 189 1.72 18.31 -8.52
CA LEU A 189 2.77 17.62 -7.76
C LEU A 189 3.33 18.48 -6.62
N ASP A 190 3.41 19.80 -6.77
CA ASP A 190 4.05 20.65 -5.76
C ASP A 190 3.16 20.80 -4.51
N SER A 191 1.85 20.97 -4.69
CA SER A 191 0.84 20.96 -3.62
C SER A 191 0.76 19.60 -2.92
N PHE A 192 0.83 18.50 -3.67
CA PHE A 192 0.86 17.15 -3.09
C PHE A 192 2.09 16.92 -2.22
N ILE A 193 3.26 17.34 -2.70
CA ILE A 193 4.51 17.26 -1.94
C ILE A 193 4.42 18.10 -0.66
N ALA A 194 3.89 19.33 -0.73
CA ALA A 194 3.74 20.20 0.43
C ALA A 194 2.83 19.58 1.53
N LEU A 195 1.74 18.92 1.14
CA LEU A 195 0.89 18.20 2.08
C LEU A 195 1.67 17.06 2.75
N HIS A 196 2.29 16.19 1.94
CA HIS A 196 3.03 15.03 2.45
C HIS A 196 4.18 15.46 3.38
N GLU A 197 4.87 16.56 3.09
CA GLU A 197 5.89 17.13 3.98
C GLU A 197 5.30 17.58 5.32
N SER A 198 4.19 18.33 5.27
CA SER A 198 3.51 18.82 6.48
C SER A 198 3.06 17.66 7.37
N GLU A 199 2.45 16.62 6.79
CA GLU A 199 2.03 15.42 7.52
C GLU A 199 3.22 14.63 8.07
N THR A 200 4.29 14.49 7.28
CA THR A 200 5.51 13.80 7.72
C THR A 200 6.13 14.53 8.91
N LEU A 201 6.27 15.85 8.87
CA LEU A 201 6.87 16.63 9.95
C LEU A 201 5.97 16.75 11.18
N LYS A 202 4.64 16.65 11.01
CA LYS A 202 3.70 16.55 12.13
C LYS A 202 3.91 15.26 12.91
N ASN A 203 4.09 14.14 12.21
CA ASN A 203 4.26 12.82 12.81
C ASN A 203 5.71 12.55 13.26
N PHE A 204 6.69 13.08 12.51
CA PHE A 204 8.13 12.91 12.73
C PHE A 204 8.85 14.27 12.67
N PRO A 205 8.81 15.09 13.75
CA PRO A 205 9.33 16.47 13.74
C PRO A 205 10.82 16.63 13.43
N LYS A 206 11.61 15.55 13.51
CA LYS A 206 13.05 15.55 13.22
C LYS A 206 13.39 14.98 11.83
N ALA A 207 12.39 14.58 11.04
CA ALA A 207 12.63 13.99 9.74
C ALA A 207 13.41 14.96 8.83
N LYS A 208 14.38 14.44 8.07
CA LYS A 208 15.11 15.23 7.06
C LYS A 208 14.62 14.85 5.67
N ILE A 209 14.12 15.84 4.93
CA ILE A 209 13.55 15.66 3.61
C ILE A 209 14.46 16.33 2.58
N ASN A 210 14.83 15.61 1.52
CA ASN A 210 15.63 16.15 0.42
C ASN A 210 15.04 15.80 -0.94
N TYR A 211 15.31 16.65 -1.94
CA TYR A 211 14.84 16.47 -3.30
C TYR A 211 15.98 16.40 -4.30
N GLN A 212 15.82 15.50 -5.26
CA GLN A 212 16.81 15.23 -6.28
C GLN A 212 16.14 15.11 -7.64
N LYS A 213 16.86 15.50 -8.69
CA LYS A 213 16.43 15.22 -10.06
C LYS A 213 16.57 13.72 -10.34
N THR A 214 15.64 13.19 -11.11
CA THR A 214 15.60 11.77 -11.50
C THR A 214 15.48 11.64 -13.02
N VAL A 215 15.17 10.44 -13.49
CA VAL A 215 14.89 10.15 -14.90
C VAL A 215 13.93 11.20 -15.47
N LYS A 216 14.38 11.90 -16.51
CA LYS A 216 13.56 12.89 -17.21
C LYS A 216 12.59 12.18 -18.15
N ARG A 217 11.36 12.67 -18.20
CA ARG A 217 10.36 12.25 -19.20
C ARG A 217 9.91 13.48 -19.96
N GLU A 218 9.59 13.31 -21.24
CA GLU A 218 9.17 14.43 -22.10
C GLU A 218 7.80 14.98 -21.68
N LYS A 219 6.85 14.08 -21.37
CA LYS A 219 5.45 14.43 -21.11
C LYS A 219 5.12 14.65 -19.63
N TYR A 220 5.84 14.02 -18.72
CA TYR A 220 5.45 13.91 -17.31
C TYR A 220 6.55 14.48 -16.40
N LYS A 221 6.15 15.28 -15.41
CA LYS A 221 7.07 15.78 -14.36
C LYS A 221 7.44 14.61 -13.46
N THR A 222 8.72 14.47 -13.16
CA THR A 222 9.25 13.45 -12.25
C THR A 222 10.07 14.08 -11.15
N LEU A 223 10.08 13.44 -9.98
CA LEU A 223 10.83 13.88 -8.81
C LEU A 223 11.32 12.67 -8.04
N LEU A 224 12.51 12.77 -7.42
CA LEU A 224 12.98 11.83 -6.42
C LEU A 224 13.11 12.56 -5.10
N ARG A 225 12.57 11.97 -4.04
CA ARG A 225 12.67 12.46 -2.66
C ARG A 225 13.40 11.44 -1.81
N THR A 226 14.14 11.92 -0.81
CA THR A 226 14.62 11.08 0.29
C THR A 226 14.07 11.58 1.62
N ILE A 227 13.72 10.67 2.52
CA ILE A 227 13.34 10.98 3.90
C ILE A 227 14.19 10.14 4.86
N GLU A 228 14.88 10.82 5.77
CA GLU A 228 15.54 10.21 6.93
C GLU A 228 14.68 10.39 8.17
N ILE A 229 14.28 9.27 8.79
CA ILE A 229 13.52 9.21 10.05
C ILE A 229 14.35 8.40 11.04
N GLU A 230 14.61 8.92 12.25
CA GLU A 230 15.50 8.28 13.25
C GLU A 230 14.97 6.89 13.68
N GLU A 231 13.66 6.73 13.68
CA GLU A 231 12.94 5.52 14.08
C GLU A 231 12.93 4.43 12.97
N TYR A 232 13.26 4.79 11.72
CA TYR A 232 13.19 3.86 10.59
C TYR A 232 14.53 3.14 10.38
N PRO A 233 14.50 1.86 9.96
CA PRO A 233 15.72 1.08 9.77
C PRO A 233 16.53 1.49 8.53
N THR A 234 15.91 2.21 7.59
CA THR A 234 16.52 2.65 6.33
C THR A 234 15.97 4.00 5.90
N VAL A 235 16.71 4.70 5.04
CA VAL A 235 16.24 5.92 4.36
C VAL A 235 15.11 5.55 3.38
N GLU A 236 14.04 6.34 3.37
CA GLU A 236 12.97 6.22 2.39
C GLU A 236 13.35 6.94 1.10
N TYR A 237 13.19 6.29 -0.06
CA TYR A 237 13.36 6.91 -1.38
C TYR A 237 12.04 6.88 -2.14
N THR A 238 11.48 8.04 -2.48
CA THR A 238 10.19 8.12 -3.19
C THR A 238 10.37 8.67 -4.59
N GLY A 239 9.96 7.90 -5.58
CA GLY A 239 9.87 8.31 -6.98
C GLY A 239 8.46 8.77 -7.34
N PHE A 240 8.31 9.99 -7.82
CA PHE A 240 7.02 10.57 -8.22
C PHE A 240 6.92 10.74 -9.74
N ILE A 241 5.70 10.58 -10.25
CA ILE A 241 5.31 10.93 -11.62
C ILE A 241 3.98 11.66 -11.57
N ASP A 242 3.94 12.88 -12.10
CA ASP A 242 2.70 13.61 -12.33
C ASP A 242 2.11 13.21 -13.69
N PHE A 243 1.00 12.47 -13.67
CA PHE A 243 0.31 11.99 -14.87
C PHE A 243 -0.79 12.93 -15.36
N GLY A 244 -0.91 14.15 -14.82
CA GLY A 244 -1.99 15.09 -15.13
C GLY A 244 -3.05 15.05 -14.04
N GLU A 245 -4.04 14.16 -14.17
CA GLU A 245 -5.17 14.03 -13.21
C GLU A 245 -4.80 13.22 -11.95
N SER A 246 -3.64 12.58 -11.95
CA SER A 246 -3.17 11.74 -10.85
C SER A 246 -1.67 11.83 -10.65
N ILE A 247 -1.23 11.50 -9.44
CA ILE A 247 0.18 11.38 -9.06
C ILE A 247 0.43 9.94 -8.71
N PHE A 248 1.32 9.30 -9.46
CA PHE A 248 1.86 8.00 -9.10
C PHE A 248 3.12 8.20 -8.25
N PHE A 249 3.25 7.41 -7.20
CA PHE A 249 4.48 7.36 -6.44
C PHE A 249 4.84 5.95 -6.01
N CYS A 250 6.14 5.68 -5.98
CA CYS A 250 6.72 4.41 -5.57
C CYS A 250 7.78 4.70 -4.50
N VAL A 251 7.63 4.05 -3.35
CA VAL A 251 8.47 4.25 -2.16
C VAL A 251 9.36 3.03 -1.99
N LEU A 252 10.67 3.24 -1.95
CA LEU A 252 11.70 2.23 -1.77
C LEU A 252 12.30 2.31 -0.37
N PHE A 253 12.38 1.16 0.29
CA PHE A 253 13.24 0.90 1.44
C PHE A 253 14.41 0.02 0.98
N THR A 254 15.63 0.40 1.35
CA THR A 254 16.84 -0.34 0.97
C THR A 254 17.97 -0.14 1.99
N PRO A 255 18.75 -1.19 2.30
CA PRO A 255 20.02 -1.03 3.02
C PRO A 255 20.99 -0.14 2.25
N GLU A 256 21.89 0.54 2.97
CA GLU A 256 22.88 1.47 2.41
C GLU A 256 23.79 0.78 1.39
N GLU A 257 24.19 -0.46 1.66
CA GLU A 257 25.10 -1.23 0.78
C GLU A 257 24.47 -1.54 -0.58
N LEU A 258 23.14 -1.60 -0.65
CA LEU A 258 22.37 -1.92 -1.86
C LEU A 258 21.72 -0.68 -2.50
N ARG A 259 21.91 0.50 -1.89
CA ARG A 259 21.24 1.76 -2.28
C ARG A 259 21.38 2.06 -3.77
N GLU A 260 22.61 2.06 -4.30
CA GLU A 260 22.86 2.46 -5.68
C GLU A 260 22.13 1.56 -6.69
N LYS A 261 22.11 0.25 -6.44
CA LYS A 261 21.41 -0.74 -7.26
C LYS A 261 19.90 -0.52 -7.19
N ASN A 262 19.36 -0.36 -5.99
CA ASN A 262 17.91 -0.30 -5.80
C ASN A 262 17.29 1.03 -6.21
N ILE A 263 18.04 2.15 -6.11
CA ILE A 263 17.63 3.42 -6.73
C ILE A 263 17.50 3.27 -8.25
N LYS A 264 18.37 2.51 -8.92
CA LYS A 264 18.24 2.24 -10.36
C LYS A 264 16.98 1.43 -10.68
N LYS A 265 16.59 0.48 -9.81
CA LYS A 265 15.31 -0.24 -9.93
C LYS A 265 14.11 0.69 -9.77
N LEU A 266 14.14 1.60 -8.79
CA LEU A 266 13.10 2.62 -8.62
C LEU A 266 13.02 3.54 -9.85
N GLN A 267 14.17 4.00 -10.36
CA GLN A 267 14.26 4.81 -11.58
C GLN A 267 13.73 4.06 -12.81
N HIS A 268 13.96 2.75 -12.90
CA HIS A 268 13.37 1.92 -13.95
C HIS A 268 11.84 1.98 -13.92
N ILE A 269 11.21 1.83 -12.74
CA ILE A 269 9.76 2.01 -12.58
C ILE A 269 9.32 3.41 -13.04
N ILE A 270 10.00 4.46 -12.57
CA ILE A 270 9.69 5.86 -12.95
C ILE A 270 9.75 6.06 -14.47
N SER A 271 10.72 5.41 -15.13
CA SER A 271 10.92 5.53 -16.59
C SER A 271 9.87 4.78 -17.42
N ARG A 272 9.38 3.63 -16.93
CA ARG A 272 8.53 2.71 -17.70
C ARG A 272 7.05 2.79 -17.35
N ALA A 273 6.66 3.34 -16.20
CA ALA A 273 5.26 3.43 -15.79
C ALA A 273 4.42 4.24 -16.80
N LEU A 274 3.24 3.74 -17.16
CA LEU A 274 2.29 4.38 -18.07
C LEU A 274 0.92 4.54 -17.41
N PRO A 275 0.27 5.72 -17.50
CA PRO A 275 -1.04 5.90 -16.92
C PRO A 275 -2.14 5.30 -17.82
N PHE A 276 -3.22 4.84 -17.21
CA PHE A 276 -4.47 4.49 -17.88
C PHE A 276 -5.68 4.89 -17.03
N ASN A 277 -6.85 4.98 -17.65
CA ASN A 277 -8.11 5.26 -16.96
C ASN A 277 -8.91 3.98 -16.78
N VAL A 278 -9.56 3.85 -15.62
CA VAL A 278 -10.45 2.75 -15.28
C VAL A 278 -11.88 3.24 -15.36
N ASP A 279 -12.70 2.51 -16.13
CA ASP A 279 -14.15 2.65 -16.06
C ASP A 279 -14.65 1.90 -14.81
N THR A 280 -14.81 2.66 -13.71
CA THR A 280 -15.25 2.14 -12.41
C THR A 280 -16.65 1.55 -12.46
N ASP A 281 -17.50 2.03 -13.37
CA ASP A 281 -18.88 1.54 -13.49
C ASP A 281 -18.86 0.16 -14.14
N SER A 282 -18.08 -0.03 -15.21
CA SER A 282 -17.87 -1.33 -15.83
C SER A 282 -17.25 -2.35 -14.86
N VAL A 283 -16.27 -1.94 -14.04
CA VAL A 283 -15.69 -2.80 -12.98
C VAL A 283 -16.75 -3.20 -11.95
N SER A 284 -17.58 -2.25 -11.51
CA SER A 284 -18.65 -2.51 -10.54
C SER A 284 -19.72 -3.44 -11.12
N ARG A 285 -20.10 -3.27 -12.39
CA ARG A 285 -21.05 -4.16 -13.08
C ARG A 285 -20.50 -5.58 -13.26
N ALA A 286 -19.22 -5.73 -13.60
CA ALA A 286 -18.57 -7.03 -13.67
C ALA A 286 -18.56 -7.72 -12.29
N ARG A 287 -18.28 -6.95 -11.22
CA ARG A 287 -18.36 -7.44 -9.84
C ARG A 287 -19.78 -7.89 -9.47
N LEU A 288 -20.82 -7.16 -9.86
CA LEU A 288 -22.21 -7.58 -9.64
C LEU A 288 -22.51 -8.91 -10.32
N SER A 289 -22.07 -9.10 -11.57
CA SER A 289 -22.25 -10.37 -12.29
C SER A 289 -21.55 -11.55 -11.61
N GLU A 290 -20.35 -11.32 -11.05
CA GLU A 290 -19.64 -12.31 -10.25
C GLU A 290 -20.40 -12.65 -8.95
N LEU A 291 -20.89 -11.63 -8.23
CA LEU A 291 -21.66 -11.81 -7.00
C LEU A 291 -23.00 -12.52 -7.27
N ASP A 292 -23.69 -12.22 -8.37
CA ASP A 292 -24.91 -12.92 -8.78
C ASP A 292 -24.64 -14.42 -9.01
N TYR A 293 -23.52 -14.75 -9.66
CA TYR A 293 -23.11 -16.14 -9.84
C TYR A 293 -22.87 -16.83 -8.49
N HIS A 294 -22.13 -16.22 -7.58
CA HIS A 294 -21.87 -16.81 -6.25
C HIS A 294 -23.16 -16.95 -5.43
N LEU A 295 -24.04 -15.94 -5.46
CA LEU A 295 -25.33 -15.96 -4.76
C LEU A 295 -26.21 -17.13 -5.24
N ALA A 296 -26.25 -17.36 -6.55
CA ALA A 296 -27.03 -18.43 -7.16
C ALA A 296 -26.50 -19.84 -6.83
N ASN A 297 -25.19 -19.97 -6.56
CA ASN A 297 -24.53 -21.25 -6.30
C ASN A 297 -24.25 -21.53 -4.82
N SER A 298 -24.48 -20.57 -3.93
CA SER A 298 -24.36 -20.78 -2.48
C SER A 298 -25.60 -21.47 -1.92
N GLU A 299 -25.42 -22.36 -0.94
CA GLU A 299 -26.49 -22.95 -0.13
C GLU A 299 -26.53 -22.36 1.30
N ASP A 300 -25.44 -21.70 1.73
CA ASP A 300 -25.27 -21.13 3.07
C ASP A 300 -26.00 -19.79 3.17
N GLN A 301 -26.92 -19.67 4.12
CA GLN A 301 -27.70 -18.45 4.34
C GLN A 301 -26.84 -17.27 4.80
N VAL A 302 -25.79 -17.52 5.60
CA VAL A 302 -24.88 -16.47 6.05
C VAL A 302 -24.07 -15.95 4.87
N GLU A 303 -23.54 -16.85 4.04
CA GLU A 303 -22.83 -16.47 2.81
C GLU A 303 -23.73 -15.67 1.85
N LYS A 304 -24.98 -16.08 1.67
CA LYS A 304 -25.96 -15.32 0.86
C LYS A 304 -26.19 -13.91 1.40
N ALA A 305 -26.37 -13.78 2.71
CA ALA A 305 -26.57 -12.48 3.36
C ALA A 305 -25.35 -11.56 3.14
N GLU A 306 -24.13 -12.08 3.25
CA GLU A 306 -22.88 -11.34 2.99
C GLU A 306 -22.72 -10.95 1.51
N ILE A 307 -23.04 -11.86 0.57
CA ILE A 307 -23.02 -11.55 -0.86
C ILE A 307 -24.00 -10.41 -1.19
N LEU A 308 -25.20 -10.43 -0.61
CA LEU A 308 -26.19 -9.35 -0.77
C LEU A 308 -25.69 -8.01 -0.22
N ILE A 309 -24.98 -8.00 0.91
CA ILE A 309 -24.33 -6.79 1.44
C ILE A 309 -23.32 -6.24 0.43
N GLU A 310 -22.46 -7.10 -0.13
CA GLU A 310 -21.48 -6.67 -1.13
C GLU A 310 -22.14 -6.19 -2.44
N GLN A 311 -23.28 -6.76 -2.83
CA GLN A 311 -24.09 -6.25 -3.94
C GLN A 311 -24.64 -4.85 -3.62
N GLY A 312 -25.21 -4.65 -2.42
CA GLY A 312 -25.71 -3.36 -1.96
C GLY A 312 -24.64 -2.27 -2.00
N LYS A 313 -23.48 -2.53 -1.41
CA LYS A 313 -22.31 -1.62 -1.46
C LYS A 313 -21.86 -1.32 -2.89
N THR A 314 -21.86 -2.31 -3.77
CA THR A 314 -21.47 -2.13 -5.18
C THR A 314 -22.49 -1.27 -5.94
N LEU A 315 -23.78 -1.46 -5.69
CA LEU A 315 -24.86 -0.64 -6.26
C LEU A 315 -24.83 0.80 -5.75
N MET A 316 -24.44 1.02 -4.49
CA MET A 316 -24.21 2.38 -3.96
C MET A 316 -23.10 3.11 -4.72
N ARG A 317 -21.99 2.43 -5.06
CA ARG A 317 -20.92 3.01 -5.90
C ARG A 317 -21.41 3.40 -7.29
N LEU A 318 -22.35 2.64 -7.85
CA LEU A 318 -23.05 2.93 -9.11
C LEU A 318 -24.16 3.98 -8.96
N LYS A 319 -24.42 4.48 -7.75
CA LYS A 319 -25.54 5.38 -7.41
C LYS A 319 -26.93 4.80 -7.71
N GLU A 320 -27.04 3.47 -7.76
CA GLU A 320 -28.29 2.73 -7.95
C GLU A 320 -28.94 2.44 -6.58
N TYR A 321 -29.32 3.50 -5.87
CA TYR A 321 -29.69 3.47 -4.45
C TYR A 321 -30.91 2.59 -4.11
N GLU A 322 -31.94 2.61 -4.95
CA GLU A 322 -33.15 1.79 -4.75
C GLU A 322 -32.82 0.29 -4.79
N GLN A 323 -31.98 -0.13 -5.74
CA GLN A 323 -31.53 -1.51 -5.83
C GLN A 323 -30.60 -1.87 -4.67
N ALA A 324 -29.75 -0.93 -4.21
CA ALA A 324 -28.90 -1.16 -3.06
C ALA A 324 -29.72 -1.46 -1.79
N GLU A 325 -30.77 -0.66 -1.55
CA GLU A 325 -31.72 -0.87 -0.44
C GLU A 325 -32.38 -2.25 -0.52
N GLU A 326 -32.82 -2.65 -1.72
CA GLU A 326 -33.42 -3.98 -1.93
C GLU A 326 -32.45 -5.09 -1.52
N LYS A 327 -31.16 -4.96 -1.83
CA LYS A 327 -30.14 -5.95 -1.45
C LYS A 327 -29.90 -6.00 0.05
N PHE A 328 -29.78 -4.86 0.73
CA PHE A 328 -29.64 -4.83 2.18
C PHE A 328 -30.86 -5.41 2.89
N ASN A 329 -32.07 -5.05 2.46
CA ASN A 329 -33.30 -5.58 3.05
C ASN A 329 -33.41 -7.10 2.85
N LYS A 330 -33.06 -7.63 1.68
CA LYS A 330 -32.99 -9.09 1.47
C LYS A 330 -31.94 -9.76 2.35
N SER A 331 -30.81 -9.11 2.61
CA SER A 331 -29.81 -9.63 3.56
C SER A 331 -30.39 -9.73 4.96
N ILE A 332 -31.13 -8.71 5.42
CA ILE A 332 -31.80 -8.68 6.72
C ILE A 332 -32.94 -9.71 6.79
N GLU A 333 -33.68 -9.95 5.71
CA GLU A 333 -34.71 -11.00 5.65
C GLU A 333 -34.12 -12.41 5.85
N ILE A 334 -32.93 -12.67 5.29
CA ILE A 334 -32.22 -13.94 5.44
C ILE A 334 -31.59 -14.05 6.83
N LEU A 335 -30.94 -12.98 7.27
CA LEU A 335 -30.23 -12.90 8.53
C LEU A 335 -30.60 -11.59 9.24
N PRO A 336 -31.62 -11.59 10.11
CA PRO A 336 -32.06 -10.38 10.82
C PRO A 336 -30.96 -9.72 11.67
N THR A 337 -29.94 -10.49 12.03
CA THR A 337 -28.75 -10.01 12.76
C THR A 337 -27.62 -9.55 11.85
N SER A 338 -27.88 -9.29 10.57
CA SER A 338 -26.89 -8.85 9.57
C SER A 338 -26.42 -7.43 9.88
N TYR A 339 -25.39 -7.33 10.71
CA TYR A 339 -24.78 -6.06 11.13
C TYR A 339 -24.37 -5.19 9.92
N GLY A 340 -23.76 -5.82 8.91
CA GLY A 340 -23.30 -5.13 7.70
C GLY A 340 -24.45 -4.55 6.86
N ALA A 341 -25.61 -5.21 6.80
CA ALA A 341 -26.76 -4.73 6.05
C ALA A 341 -27.48 -3.58 6.77
N LEU A 342 -27.63 -3.68 8.09
CA LEU A 342 -28.20 -2.60 8.91
C LEU A 342 -27.34 -1.33 8.85
N LYS A 343 -26.02 -1.49 8.99
CA LYS A 343 -25.05 -0.38 8.79
C LYS A 343 -25.16 0.19 7.37
N GLY A 344 -25.26 -0.67 6.35
CA GLY A 344 -25.43 -0.27 4.95
C GLY A 344 -26.69 0.56 4.69
N ASN A 345 -27.80 0.28 5.37
CA ASN A 345 -29.04 1.07 5.25
C ASN A 345 -28.91 2.49 5.85
N ILE A 346 -28.14 2.65 6.93
CA ILE A 346 -27.81 3.98 7.47
C ILE A 346 -26.92 4.73 6.48
N GLU A 347 -25.86 4.09 6.00
CA GLU A 347 -24.91 4.66 5.02
C GLU A 347 -25.64 5.13 3.76
N LEU A 348 -26.54 4.27 3.24
CA LEU A 348 -27.39 4.59 2.10
C LEU A 348 -28.27 5.82 2.37
N SER A 349 -28.86 5.91 3.56
CA SER A 349 -29.74 7.02 3.94
C SER A 349 -28.98 8.34 4.03
N LEU A 350 -27.74 8.32 4.53
CA LEU A 350 -26.84 9.49 4.58
C LEU A 350 -26.44 9.93 3.17
N ILE A 351 -25.89 9.02 2.36
CA ILE A 351 -25.39 9.35 1.00
C ILE A 351 -26.50 9.81 0.07
N SER A 352 -27.68 9.20 0.15
CA SER A 352 -28.83 9.55 -0.70
C SER A 352 -29.60 10.78 -0.21
N ASN A 353 -29.22 11.38 0.92
CA ASN A 353 -29.98 12.44 1.60
C ASN A 353 -31.46 12.05 1.77
N ALA A 354 -31.70 10.85 2.31
CA ALA A 354 -33.04 10.34 2.54
C ALA A 354 -33.83 11.22 3.52
N ALA A 355 -35.16 11.07 3.52
CA ALA A 355 -36.00 11.73 4.53
C ALA A 355 -35.56 11.33 5.95
N GLU A 356 -35.57 12.29 6.87
CA GLU A 356 -35.13 12.12 8.27
C GLU A 356 -35.77 10.89 8.93
N ALA A 357 -37.08 10.69 8.74
CA ALA A 357 -37.80 9.52 9.27
C ALA A 357 -37.25 8.17 8.79
N LYS A 358 -36.66 8.10 7.59
CA LYS A 358 -36.04 6.88 7.06
C LYS A 358 -34.66 6.65 7.69
N LEU A 359 -33.85 7.70 7.81
CA LEU A 359 -32.57 7.62 8.52
C LEU A 359 -32.78 7.23 9.99
N ASP A 360 -33.76 7.85 10.64
CA ASP A 360 -34.13 7.59 12.03
C ASP A 360 -34.47 6.13 12.26
N LYS A 361 -35.34 5.58 11.41
CA LYS A 361 -35.68 4.17 11.45
C LYS A 361 -34.46 3.27 11.25
N ALA A 362 -33.60 3.58 10.27
CA ALA A 362 -32.40 2.78 10.02
C ALA A 362 -31.43 2.80 11.21
N VAL A 363 -31.29 3.94 11.87
CA VAL A 363 -30.49 4.08 13.10
C VAL A 363 -31.11 3.27 14.24
N ASP A 364 -32.43 3.36 14.44
CA ASP A 364 -33.14 2.63 15.49
C ASP A 364 -32.99 1.10 15.27
N ASP A 365 -33.22 0.62 14.05
CA ASP A 365 -33.06 -0.81 13.67
C ASP A 365 -31.62 -1.31 13.92
N PHE A 366 -30.60 -0.47 13.69
CA PHE A 366 -29.20 -0.82 13.95
C PHE A 366 -28.88 -0.90 15.44
N PHE A 367 -29.44 0.00 16.26
CA PHE A 367 -29.28 -0.06 17.71
C PHE A 367 -29.98 -1.25 18.35
N GLU A 368 -31.15 -1.63 17.84
CA GLU A 368 -31.91 -2.79 18.34
C GLU A 368 -31.13 -4.11 18.25
N LEU A 369 -30.19 -4.22 17.30
CA LEU A 369 -29.36 -5.41 17.12
C LEU A 369 -28.55 -5.77 18.38
N ALA A 370 -27.89 -4.78 18.97
CA ALA A 370 -26.99 -4.97 20.10
C ALA A 370 -26.86 -3.68 20.94
N PRO A 371 -27.92 -3.23 21.64
CA PRO A 371 -27.98 -1.91 22.27
C PRO A 371 -26.94 -1.70 23.38
N ARG A 372 -26.42 -2.79 23.96
CA ARG A 372 -25.36 -2.77 24.99
C ARG A 372 -23.95 -2.92 24.43
N ASN A 373 -23.80 -3.14 23.13
CA ASN A 373 -22.49 -3.22 22.50
C ASN A 373 -21.99 -1.80 22.18
N PRO A 374 -20.92 -1.30 22.83
CA PRO A 374 -20.41 0.04 22.58
C PRO A 374 -19.94 0.25 21.13
N THR A 375 -19.59 -0.82 20.42
CA THR A 375 -19.17 -0.78 19.01
C THR A 375 -20.26 -0.17 18.10
N VAL A 376 -21.55 -0.37 18.42
CA VAL A 376 -22.66 0.21 17.66
C VAL A 376 -22.61 1.75 17.70
N CYS A 377 -22.30 2.32 18.85
CA CYS A 377 -22.18 3.77 19.01
C CYS A 377 -20.96 4.32 18.27
N GLN A 378 -19.82 3.62 18.36
CA GLN A 378 -18.59 4.02 17.67
C GLN A 378 -18.77 3.96 16.14
N ASP A 379 -19.30 2.86 15.62
CA ASP A 379 -19.55 2.70 14.18
C ASP A 379 -20.51 3.75 13.63
N LEU A 380 -21.49 4.18 14.42
CA LEU A 380 -22.41 5.24 14.03
C LEU A 380 -21.72 6.60 13.98
N LEU A 381 -20.86 6.91 14.96
CA LEU A 381 -20.05 8.12 14.95
C LEU A 381 -19.14 8.16 13.73
N ASP A 382 -18.41 7.07 13.49
CA ASP A 382 -17.50 6.93 12.34
C ASP A 382 -18.28 7.10 11.03
N LEU A 383 -19.46 6.47 10.91
CA LEU A 383 -20.29 6.58 9.71
C LEU A 383 -20.80 8.01 9.46
N TYR A 384 -21.17 8.75 10.51
CA TYR A 384 -21.59 10.14 10.35
C TYR A 384 -20.40 11.06 10.02
N ASP A 385 -19.20 10.77 10.54
CA ASP A 385 -17.97 11.51 10.21
C ASP A 385 -17.55 11.27 8.76
N GLU A 386 -17.53 10.01 8.31
CA GLU A 386 -17.18 9.60 6.94
C GLU A 386 -18.05 10.25 5.85
N HIS A 387 -19.28 10.64 6.20
CA HIS A 387 -20.26 11.24 5.27
C HIS A 387 -20.54 12.73 5.55
N ASP A 388 -19.62 13.44 6.22
CA ASP A 388 -19.74 14.87 6.54
C ASP A 388 -21.03 15.25 7.30
N ALA A 389 -21.63 14.27 7.98
CA ALA A 389 -22.91 14.38 8.67
C ALA A 389 -22.76 14.54 10.19
N LEU A 390 -21.54 14.71 10.69
CA LEU A 390 -21.23 14.76 12.12
C LEU A 390 -22.07 15.81 12.89
N SER A 391 -22.48 16.90 12.25
CA SER A 391 -23.39 17.89 12.87
C SER A 391 -24.77 17.34 13.27
N SER A 392 -25.21 16.25 12.64
CA SER A 392 -26.51 15.60 12.86
C SER A 392 -26.45 14.43 13.84
N ILE A 393 -25.27 14.05 14.35
CA ILE A 393 -25.15 12.87 15.22
C ILE A 393 -25.71 13.10 16.63
N GLU A 394 -25.53 14.30 17.19
CA GLU A 394 -26.04 14.66 18.52
C GLU A 394 -27.55 14.45 18.65
N PRO A 395 -28.41 15.00 17.77
CA PRO A 395 -29.85 14.76 17.87
C PRO A 395 -30.23 13.29 17.64
N ALA A 396 -29.54 12.57 16.74
CA ALA A 396 -29.79 11.15 16.51
C ALA A 396 -29.49 10.30 17.76
N MET A 397 -28.33 10.49 18.38
CA MET A 397 -27.95 9.74 19.58
C MET A 397 -28.79 10.11 20.80
N LEU A 398 -29.21 11.37 20.95
CA LEU A 398 -30.12 11.77 22.02
C LEU A 398 -31.49 11.11 21.86
N ARG A 399 -32.05 11.06 20.64
CA ARG A 399 -33.30 10.35 20.36
C ARG A 399 -33.18 8.87 20.74
N VAL A 400 -32.10 8.21 20.33
CA VAL A 400 -31.87 6.81 20.67
C VAL A 400 -31.73 6.63 22.20
N ALA A 401 -31.05 7.54 22.90
CA ALA A 401 -30.94 7.49 24.36
C ALA A 401 -32.30 7.53 25.06
N ASP A 402 -33.28 8.27 24.51
CA ASP A 402 -34.65 8.31 25.03
C ASP A 402 -35.36 6.95 24.89
N ASN A 403 -35.11 6.23 23.79
CA ASN A 403 -35.65 4.87 23.57
C ASN A 403 -35.11 3.84 24.58
N TYR A 404 -33.89 4.05 25.11
CA TYR A 404 -33.24 3.17 26.10
C TYR A 404 -33.26 3.71 27.53
N THR A 405 -34.25 4.54 27.89
CA THR A 405 -34.35 5.15 29.23
C THR A 405 -34.24 4.13 30.39
N PHE A 406 -34.73 2.90 30.20
CA PHE A 406 -34.70 1.85 31.23
C PHE A 406 -33.55 0.85 31.09
N ASP A 407 -32.80 0.87 29.98
CA ASP A 407 -31.59 0.08 29.82
C ASP A 407 -30.37 0.95 30.10
N LEU A 408 -29.97 0.99 31.37
CA LEU A 408 -28.92 1.87 31.85
C LEU A 408 -27.55 1.56 31.23
N GLU A 409 -27.29 0.32 30.83
CA GLU A 409 -26.04 -0.03 30.17
C GLU A 409 -26.01 0.53 28.74
N ALA A 410 -27.08 0.33 27.97
CA ALA A 410 -27.23 0.91 26.63
C ALA A 410 -27.20 2.44 26.66
N LYS A 411 -27.97 3.06 27.56
CA LYS A 411 -27.99 4.51 27.75
C LYS A 411 -26.61 5.05 28.16
N GLY A 412 -25.92 4.34 29.06
CA GLY A 412 -24.56 4.67 29.47
C GLY A 412 -23.58 4.66 28.29
N ASN A 413 -23.65 3.66 27.42
CA ASN A 413 -22.83 3.59 26.21
C ASN A 413 -23.09 4.77 25.27
N ILE A 414 -24.36 5.12 25.02
CA ILE A 414 -24.74 6.24 24.15
C ILE A 414 -24.20 7.56 24.72
N LEU A 415 -24.40 7.81 26.02
CA LEU A 415 -23.91 9.02 26.70
C LEU A 415 -22.38 9.09 26.70
N TYR A 416 -21.69 7.97 26.91
CA TYR A 416 -20.22 7.92 26.85
C TYR A 416 -19.70 8.36 25.48
N HIS A 417 -20.28 7.83 24.40
CA HIS A 417 -19.86 8.17 23.03
C HIS A 417 -20.27 9.61 22.64
N LEU A 418 -21.43 10.11 23.09
CA LEU A 418 -21.76 11.53 23.01
C LEU A 418 -20.73 12.41 23.75
N GLY A 419 -20.16 11.92 24.84
CA GLY A 419 -19.05 12.56 25.55
C GLY A 419 -17.77 12.64 24.70
N LEU A 420 -17.40 11.54 24.05
CA LEU A 420 -16.25 11.48 23.12
C LEU A 420 -16.44 12.46 21.94
N TYR A 421 -17.63 12.45 21.33
CA TYR A 421 -18.01 13.39 20.28
C TYR A 421 -17.83 14.84 20.73
N HIS A 422 -18.43 15.22 21.86
CA HIS A 422 -18.31 16.59 22.38
C HIS A 422 -16.89 16.99 22.74
N GLN A 423 -16.07 16.05 23.22
CA GLN A 423 -14.66 16.28 23.46
C GLN A 423 -13.94 16.58 22.13
N ALA A 424 -14.19 15.81 21.08
CA ALA A 424 -13.59 16.01 19.75
C ALA A 424 -13.97 17.36 19.13
N VAL A 425 -15.23 17.80 19.27
CA VAL A 425 -15.69 19.11 18.74
C VAL A 425 -15.48 20.29 19.71
N GLY A 426 -14.70 20.11 20.77
CA GLY A 426 -14.32 21.19 21.70
C GLY A 426 -15.41 21.66 22.67
N GLN A 427 -16.54 20.94 22.78
CA GLN A 427 -17.65 21.25 23.68
C GLN A 427 -17.42 20.68 25.10
N LYS A 428 -16.35 21.17 25.75
CA LYS A 428 -15.84 20.67 27.04
C LYS A 428 -16.91 20.42 28.12
N ASN A 429 -17.80 21.38 28.36
CA ASN A 429 -18.80 21.25 29.43
C ASN A 429 -19.83 20.14 29.12
N LYS A 430 -20.25 20.01 27.86
CA LYS A 430 -21.15 18.93 27.47
C LYS A 430 -20.46 17.56 27.56
N ALA A 431 -19.19 17.48 27.17
CA ALA A 431 -18.40 16.26 27.30
C ALA A 431 -18.32 15.80 28.77
N ILE A 432 -18.00 16.71 29.70
CA ILE A 432 -17.96 16.41 31.14
C ILE A 432 -19.32 15.90 31.64
N ASN A 433 -20.41 16.60 31.30
CA ASN A 433 -21.76 16.20 31.73
C ASN A 433 -22.12 14.80 31.21
N ASN A 434 -21.88 14.54 29.92
CA ASN A 434 -22.16 13.25 29.30
C ASN A 434 -21.34 12.11 29.93
N PHE A 435 -20.06 12.33 30.24
CA PHE A 435 -19.23 11.34 30.94
C PHE A 435 -19.71 11.07 32.37
N GLN A 436 -20.17 12.10 33.09
CA GLN A 436 -20.74 11.95 34.43
C GLN A 436 -22.07 11.20 34.39
N ASP A 437 -22.94 11.52 33.44
CA ASP A 437 -24.24 10.84 33.26
C ASP A 437 -24.04 9.39 32.81
N ALA A 438 -23.09 9.12 31.92
CA ALA A 438 -22.69 7.77 31.54
C ALA A 438 -22.20 6.98 32.76
N ARG A 439 -21.33 7.58 33.58
CA ARG A 439 -20.84 6.96 34.83
C ARG A 439 -21.97 6.59 35.78
N ASN A 440 -22.95 7.49 35.95
CA ASN A 440 -24.11 7.26 36.80
C ASN A 440 -24.98 6.10 36.29
N CYS A 441 -25.13 5.98 34.97
CA CYS A 441 -25.83 4.85 34.36
C CYS A 441 -25.06 3.54 34.60
N PHE A 442 -23.75 3.52 34.29
CA PHE A 442 -22.92 2.33 34.47
C PHE A 442 -22.80 1.88 35.93
N SER A 443 -22.73 2.78 36.91
CA SER A 443 -22.67 2.41 38.33
C SER A 443 -23.93 1.67 38.83
N GLN A 444 -25.03 1.77 38.08
CA GLN A 444 -26.29 1.10 38.40
C GLN A 444 -26.47 -0.20 37.60
N SER A 445 -25.63 -0.48 36.60
CA SER A 445 -25.79 -1.64 35.71
C SER A 445 -24.56 -2.56 35.61
N LEU A 446 -23.37 -2.07 35.97
CA LEU A 446 -22.09 -2.78 35.87
C LEU A 446 -21.41 -2.90 37.23
N SER A 447 -20.45 -3.81 37.35
CA SER A 447 -19.63 -3.98 38.56
C SER A 447 -18.58 -2.87 38.68
N ASP A 448 -18.25 -2.46 39.90
CA ASP A 448 -17.33 -1.34 40.18
C ASP A 448 -15.91 -1.53 39.59
N ASP A 449 -15.51 -2.76 39.29
CA ASP A 449 -14.22 -3.13 38.67
C ASP A 449 -14.25 -3.08 37.13
N HIS A 450 -15.39 -2.74 36.53
CA HIS A 450 -15.53 -2.64 35.07
C HIS A 450 -14.59 -1.57 34.49
N MET A 451 -13.87 -1.93 33.43
CA MET A 451 -12.84 -1.07 32.81
C MET A 451 -13.34 0.30 32.35
N VAL A 452 -14.62 0.43 32.03
CA VAL A 452 -15.25 1.70 31.58
C VAL A 452 -15.09 2.82 32.59
N PHE A 453 -15.07 2.53 33.89
CA PHE A 453 -14.89 3.55 34.92
C PHE A 453 -13.49 4.16 34.88
N GLY A 454 -12.48 3.36 34.53
CA GLY A 454 -11.11 3.84 34.29
C GLY A 454 -11.00 4.71 33.04
N LEU A 455 -11.71 4.35 31.97
CA LEU A 455 -11.79 5.16 30.75
C LEU A 455 -12.44 6.52 31.03
N ILE A 456 -13.63 6.53 31.64
CA ILE A 456 -14.34 7.75 32.01
C ILE A 456 -13.47 8.67 32.88
N LYS A 457 -12.79 8.10 33.88
CA LYS A 457 -11.87 8.86 34.74
C LYS A 457 -10.77 9.52 33.91
N THR A 458 -10.14 8.76 33.02
CA THR A 458 -9.06 9.27 32.14
C THR A 458 -9.57 10.40 31.23
N ASN A 459 -10.75 10.25 30.64
CA ASN A 459 -11.38 11.29 29.82
C ASN A 459 -11.69 12.57 30.62
N LEU A 460 -12.23 12.44 31.83
CA LEU A 460 -12.51 13.57 32.72
C LEU A 460 -11.22 14.29 33.15
N GLU A 461 -10.18 13.55 33.54
CA GLU A 461 -8.87 14.11 33.90
C GLU A 461 -8.24 14.87 32.72
N GLY A 462 -8.35 14.33 31.50
CA GLY A 462 -7.91 15.02 30.27
C GLY A 462 -8.66 16.32 29.99
N LEU A 463 -9.90 16.43 30.48
CA LEU A 463 -10.69 17.66 30.46
C LEU A 463 -10.47 18.54 31.70
N GLY A 464 -9.60 18.15 32.63
CA GLY A 464 -9.33 18.89 33.87
C GLY A 464 -10.49 18.90 34.85
N ASN A 465 -11.28 17.80 34.92
CA ASN A 465 -12.33 17.56 35.90
C ASN A 465 -11.94 16.46 36.89
#